data_AF-A8MKK1-F1
#
_entry.id   AF-A8MKK1-F1
#
_cell.length_a   1.000
_cell.length_b   1.000
_cell.length_c   1.000
_cell.angle_alpha   90.00
_cell.angle_beta   90.00
_cell.angle_gamma   90.00
#
_symmetry.space_group_name_H-M   'P 1'
#
loop_
_entity.id
_entity.type
_entity.pdbx_description
1 polymer ?
#
loop_
_entity_poly.entity_id
_entity_poly.type
_entity_poly.pdbx_seq_one_letter_code
_entity_poly.pdbx_strand_id
1 'polypeptide(L)'
;MGLELSIIMAYAFGLILLYIFGWILLIPLKWFVRLVFNSIVGGIMLFILNLIGGIWGIGLAINPLSAVVVGVLGIPGILLLFLFKYIL
;
A
#
# COMPACT_ATOMS: atom_id res chain seq x y z
N MET A 1 39.10 -14.01 -33.68
CA MET A 1 37.80 -13.66 -33.07
C MET A 1 37.72 -14.33 -31.70
N GLY A 2 38.49 -13.84 -30.73
CA GLY A 2 38.40 -14.29 -29.35
C GLY A 2 37.70 -13.19 -28.60
N LEU A 3 36.48 -13.43 -28.12
CA LEU A 3 35.93 -12.57 -27.09
C LEU A 3 36.89 -12.66 -25.91
N GLU A 4 37.55 -11.56 -25.58
CA GLU A 4 38.36 -11.50 -24.38
C GLU A 4 37.46 -11.85 -23.20
N LEU A 5 37.85 -12.87 -22.44
CA LEU A 5 37.09 -13.40 -21.30
C LEU A 5 36.68 -12.29 -20.31
N SER A 6 37.45 -11.21 -20.28
CA SER A 6 37.18 -9.94 -19.58
C SER A 6 35.82 -9.32 -19.95
N ILE A 7 35.49 -9.25 -21.24
CA ILE A 7 34.25 -8.66 -21.74
C ILE A 7 33.06 -9.51 -21.31
N ILE A 8 33.17 -10.84 -21.46
CA ILE A 8 32.11 -11.78 -21.05
C ILE A 8 31.84 -11.66 -19.55
N MET A 9 32.88 -11.61 -18.73
CA MET A 9 32.78 -11.44 -17.27
C MET A 9 32.16 -10.10 -16.88
N ALA A 10 32.54 -9.00 -17.56
CA ALA A 10 31.97 -7.68 -17.31
C ALA A 10 30.46 -7.63 -17.61
N TYR A 11 30.02 -8.23 -18.73
CA TYR A 11 28.60 -8.34 -19.06
C TYR A 11 27.84 -9.22 -18.07
N ALA A 12 28.40 -10.37 -17.67
CA ALA A 12 27.79 -11.25 -16.68
C ALA A 12 27.60 -10.52 -15.33
N PHE A 13 28.63 -9.80 -14.87
CA PHE A 13 28.55 -9.01 -13.65
C PHE A 13 27.51 -7.89 -13.75
N GLY A 14 27.49 -7.16 -14.87
CA GLY A 14 26.51 -6.10 -15.12
C GLY A 14 25.06 -6.61 -15.12
N LEU A 15 24.81 -7.77 -15.74
CA LEU A 15 23.48 -8.40 -15.75
C LEU A 15 23.04 -8.86 -14.36
N ILE A 16 23.94 -9.44 -13.56
CA ILE A 16 23.65 -9.84 -12.17
C ILE A 16 23.30 -8.59 -11.35
N LEU A 17 24.07 -7.53 -11.49
CA LEU A 17 23.85 -6.29 -10.75
C LEU A 17 22.51 -5.67 -11.14
N LEU A 18 22.20 -5.60 -12.43
CA LEU A 18 20.93 -5.10 -12.94
C LEU A 18 19.74 -5.94 -12.45
N TYR A 19 19.89 -7.27 -12.38
CA TYR A 19 18.88 -8.16 -11.82
C TYR A 19 18.62 -7.88 -10.34
N ILE A 20 19.66 -7.68 -9.54
CA ILE A 20 19.54 -7.36 -8.11
C ILE A 20 18.82 -6.01 -7.92
N PHE A 21 19.23 -4.98 -8.66
CA PHE A 21 18.58 -3.66 -8.59
C PHE A 21 17.12 -3.72 -9.04
N GLY A 22 16.83 -4.42 -10.14
CA GLY A 22 15.47 -4.64 -10.60
C GLY A 22 14.62 -5.36 -9.56
N TRP A 23 15.15 -6.41 -8.94
CA TRP A 23 14.46 -7.17 -7.91
C TRP A 23 14.15 -6.32 -6.67
N ILE A 24 15.11 -5.53 -6.18
CA ILE A 24 14.93 -4.64 -5.03
C ILE A 24 13.83 -3.61 -5.28
N LEU A 25 13.70 -3.09 -6.50
CA LEU A 25 12.61 -2.16 -6.86
C LEU A 25 11.24 -2.84 -6.98
N LEU A 26 11.20 -4.09 -7.44
CA LEU A 26 9.94 -4.83 -7.64
C LEU A 26 9.29 -5.27 -6.32
N ILE A 27 10.09 -5.53 -5.27
CA ILE A 27 9.57 -5.89 -3.94
C ILE A 27 8.62 -4.81 -3.38
N PRO A 28 9.02 -3.53 -3.19
CA PRO A 28 8.15 -2.50 -2.61
C PRO A 28 6.95 -2.20 -3.49
N LEU A 29 7.07 -2.34 -4.82
CA LEU A 29 5.96 -2.12 -5.74
C LEU A 29 4.80 -3.08 -5.49
N LYS A 30 5.08 -4.36 -5.18
CA LYS A 30 4.05 -5.34 -4.82
C LYS A 30 3.30 -4.94 -3.54
N TRP A 31 4.01 -4.43 -2.54
CA TRP A 31 3.41 -3.92 -1.31
C TRP A 31 2.56 -2.69 -1.55
N PHE A 32 3.03 -1.77 -2.41
CA PHE A 32 2.29 -0.57 -2.78
C PHE A 32 0.96 -0.91 -3.44
N VAL A 33 0.94 -1.85 -4.39
CA VAL A 33 -0.30 -2.30 -5.05
C VAL A 33 -1.29 -2.89 -4.03
N ARG A 34 -0.81 -3.71 -3.08
CA ARG A 34 -1.65 -4.25 -2.01
C ARG A 34 -2.23 -3.15 -1.11
N LEU A 35 -1.42 -2.14 -0.76
CA LEU A 35 -1.85 -0.98 0.01
C LEU A 35 -2.94 -0.19 -0.72
N VAL A 36 -2.76 0.08 -2.01
CA VAL A 36 -3.75 0.79 -2.83
C VAL A 36 -5.07 0.02 -2.85
N PHE A 37 -5.04 -1.29 -3.09
CA PHE A 37 -6.25 -2.11 -3.11
C PHE A 37 -6.97 -2.10 -1.74
N ASN A 38 -6.21 -2.32 -0.65
CA ASN A 38 -6.77 -2.25 0.70
C ASN A 38 -7.37 -0.87 0.99
N SER A 39 -6.72 0.20 0.55
CA SER A 39 -7.20 1.57 0.74
C SER A 39 -8.52 1.81 0.01
N ILE A 40 -8.67 1.29 -1.22
CA ILE A 40 -9.92 1.39 -1.97
C ILE A 40 -11.04 0.67 -1.20
N VAL A 41 -10.78 -0.55 -0.73
CA VAL A 41 -11.76 -1.32 0.06
C VAL A 41 -12.12 -0.60 1.36
N GLY A 42 -11.13 -0.08 2.09
CA GLY A 42 -11.34 0.68 3.32
C GLY A 42 -12.09 1.99 3.10
N GLY A 43 -11.81 2.68 1.99
CA GLY A 43 -12.53 3.87 1.57
C GLY A 43 -14.00 3.58 1.25
N ILE A 44 -14.29 2.47 0.55
CA ILE A 44 -15.65 2.00 0.28
C ILE A 44 -16.38 1.67 1.59
N MET A 45 -15.71 0.96 2.51
CA MET A 45 -16.27 0.68 3.85
C MET A 45 -16.63 1.97 4.59
N LEU A 46 -15.69 2.93 4.67
CA LEU A 46 -15.92 4.21 5.32
C LEU A 46 -17.05 5.02 4.65
N PHE A 47 -17.13 4.97 3.32
CA PHE A 47 -18.19 5.62 2.57
C PHE A 47 -19.58 5.06 2.90
N ILE A 48 -19.72 3.73 2.92
CA ILE A 48 -20.96 3.05 3.32
C ILE A 48 -21.30 3.39 4.78
N LEU A 49 -20.29 3.38 5.66
CA LEU A 49 -20.46 3.71 7.07
C LEU A 49 -20.94 5.15 7.26
N ASN A 50 -20.39 6.11 6.51
CA ASN A 50 -20.83 7.50 6.54
C ASN A 50 -22.22 7.70 5.94
N LEU A 51 -22.63 6.92 4.95
CA LEU A 51 -23.99 6.98 4.42
C LEU A 51 -25.02 6.56 5.47
N ILE A 52 -24.75 5.47 6.20
CA ILE A 52 -25.67 4.94 7.21
C ILE A 52 -25.57 5.75 8.51
N GLY A 53 -24.35 5.97 8.99
CA GLY A 53 -24.04 6.67 10.23
C GLY A 53 -24.25 8.19 10.14
N GLY A 54 -24.19 8.77 8.95
CA GLY A 54 -24.46 10.19 8.72
C GLY A 54 -25.88 10.60 9.14
N ILE A 55 -26.84 9.69 9.05
CA ILE A 55 -28.22 9.89 9.52
C ILE A 55 -28.25 10.10 11.05
N TRP A 56 -27.31 9.50 11.77
CA TRP A 56 -27.18 9.55 13.23
C TRP A 56 -26.15 10.59 13.69
N GLY A 57 -25.63 11.44 12.78
CA GLY A 57 -24.56 12.41 13.07
C GLY A 57 -23.18 11.76 13.30
N ILE A 58 -23.06 10.47 13.00
CA ILE A 58 -21.87 9.67 13.20
C ILE A 58 -21.15 9.51 11.86
N GLY A 59 -20.23 10.44 11.58
CA GLY A 59 -19.40 10.41 10.37
C GLY A 59 -17.90 10.37 10.66
N LEU A 60 -17.15 9.48 10.03
CA LEU A 60 -15.68 9.46 10.07
C LEU A 60 -15.08 10.18 8.86
N ALA A 61 -13.89 10.78 8.99
CA ALA A 61 -13.24 11.42 7.85
C ALA A 61 -12.83 10.36 6.80
N ILE A 62 -13.18 10.60 5.54
CA ILE A 62 -12.77 9.76 4.40
C ILE A 62 -11.57 10.44 3.73
N ASN A 63 -10.36 9.95 4.03
CA ASN A 63 -9.13 10.39 3.39
C ASN A 63 -8.24 9.16 3.11
N PRO A 64 -7.18 9.28 2.30
CA PRO A 64 -6.32 8.15 1.99
C PRO A 64 -5.74 7.48 3.25
N LEU A 65 -5.42 8.26 4.28
CA LEU A 65 -4.88 7.74 5.54
C LEU A 65 -5.90 6.87 6.29
N SER A 66 -7.13 7.37 6.49
CA SER A 66 -8.21 6.64 7.15
C SER A 66 -8.66 5.44 6.33
N ALA A 67 -8.66 5.55 5.00
CA ALA A 67 -8.95 4.47 4.09
C ALA A 67 -7.89 3.35 4.12
N VAL A 68 -6.60 3.69 4.23
CA VAL A 68 -5.51 2.71 4.48
C VAL A 68 -5.72 2.03 5.83
N VAL A 69 -5.94 2.80 6.90
CA VAL A 69 -6.09 2.27 8.26
C VAL A 69 -7.27 1.30 8.34
N VAL A 70 -8.43 1.68 7.83
CA VAL A 70 -9.61 0.81 7.77
C VAL A 70 -9.43 -0.31 6.75
N GLY A 71 -8.75 -0.07 5.65
CA GLY A 71 -8.49 -1.08 4.62
C GLY A 71 -7.55 -2.20 5.07
N VAL A 72 -6.58 -1.86 5.93
CA VAL A 72 -5.60 -2.81 6.47
C VAL A 72 -6.14 -3.49 7.73
N LEU A 73 -6.79 -2.74 8.63
CA LEU A 73 -7.26 -3.26 9.92
C LEU A 73 -8.72 -3.77 9.86
N GLY A 74 -9.56 -3.25 8.96
CA GLY A 74 -10.99 -3.57 8.89
C GLY A 74 -11.80 -2.88 9.99
N ILE A 75 -12.70 -3.66 10.62
CA ILE A 75 -13.54 -3.22 11.74
C ILE A 75 -12.73 -2.61 12.91
N PRO A 76 -11.60 -3.19 13.38
CA PRO A 76 -10.80 -2.53 14.42
C PRO A 76 -10.21 -1.19 13.97
N GLY A 77 -9.98 -0.99 12.66
CA GLY A 77 -9.57 0.31 12.12
C GLY A 77 -10.66 1.37 12.25
N ILE A 78 -11.92 0.99 12.02
CA ILE A 78 -13.07 1.87 12.22
C ILE A 78 -13.17 2.28 13.70
N LEU A 79 -13.10 1.30 14.62
CA LEU A 79 -13.10 1.57 16.07
C LEU A 79 -11.96 2.51 16.48
N LEU A 80 -10.78 2.35 15.89
CA LEU A 80 -9.63 3.21 16.17
C LEU A 80 -9.89 4.66 15.72
N LEU A 81 -10.46 4.86 14.54
CA LEU A 81 -10.85 6.18 14.04
C LEU A 81 -11.97 6.81 14.88
N PHE A 82 -12.91 6.02 15.37
CA PHE A 82 -13.93 6.46 16.33
C PHE A 82 -13.28 6.94 17.62
N LEU A 83 -12.37 6.14 18.19
CA LEU A 83 -11.61 6.55 19.37
C LEU A 83 -10.92 7.88 19.13
N PHE A 84 -10.23 8.01 18.00
CA PHE A 84 -9.48 9.21 17.65
C PHE A 84 -10.37 10.44 17.46
N LYS A 85 -11.60 10.27 16.96
CA LYS A 85 -12.53 11.38 16.73
C LYS A 85 -13.27 11.84 18.00
N TYR A 86 -13.58 10.91 18.91
CA TYR A 86 -14.45 11.20 20.05
C TYR A 86 -13.70 11.33 21.39
N ILE A 87 -12.47 10.82 21.49
CA ILE A 87 -11.65 10.94 22.71
C ILE A 87 -10.65 12.09 22.61
N LEU A 88 -10.11 12.38 21.43
CA LEU A 88 -9.16 13.47 21.17
C LEU A 88 -9.90 14.67 20.57
#